data_AF-A0A835RUL0-F1
#
_entry.id   AF-A0A835RUL0-F1
#
_cell.length_a   1.000
_cell.length_b   1.000
_cell.length_c   1.000
_cell.angle_alpha   90.00
_cell.angle_beta   90.00
_cell.angle_gamma   90.00
#
_symmetry.space_group_name_H-M   'P 1'
#
loop_
_entity.id
_entity.type
_entity.pdbx_description
1 polymer ?
#
loop_
_entity_poly.entity_id
_entity_poly.type
_entity_poly.pdbx_seq_one_letter_code
_entity_poly.pdbx_strand_id
1 'polypeptide(L)'
;MAAAGGDDAVGVKAMSAEVRVLSQYISNALALHAKLKGKAGRGRRLRNEFPDWLTAEDRKLLQASPEDIRPDAVVAADGSGTHRTITEAIESLSLKPDDSDGGGGRSVIYVKAGTYREYIKIPTKQKNVMLMGDGKGKSVIVGSRNSEDG
;
A
#
# COMPACT_ATOMS: atom_id res chain seq x y z
N MET A 1 -49.32 63.09 -20.65
CA MET A 1 -49.84 61.72 -20.44
C MET A 1 -48.64 60.79 -20.52
N ALA A 2 -48.03 60.45 -19.39
CA ALA A 2 -46.82 59.62 -19.33
C ALA A 2 -46.92 58.67 -18.13
N ALA A 3 -47.18 57.40 -18.41
CA ALA A 3 -47.08 56.29 -17.46
C ALA A 3 -46.76 55.02 -18.25
N ALA A 4 -45.47 54.73 -18.43
CA ALA A 4 -44.94 53.45 -18.90
C ALA A 4 -43.49 53.36 -18.42
N GLY A 5 -43.24 52.58 -17.37
CA GLY A 5 -41.89 52.43 -16.80
C GLY A 5 -41.82 51.66 -15.47
N GLY A 6 -42.96 51.15 -14.96
CA GLY A 6 -43.01 50.42 -13.69
C GLY A 6 -42.74 48.91 -13.82
N ASP A 7 -43.19 48.28 -14.92
CA ASP A 7 -43.23 46.82 -15.01
C ASP A 7 -41.88 46.18 -15.40
N ASP A 8 -41.05 46.87 -16.18
CA ASP A 8 -39.71 46.40 -16.57
C ASP A 8 -38.76 46.30 -15.37
N ALA A 9 -38.90 47.21 -14.39
CA ALA A 9 -38.08 47.21 -13.19
C ALA A 9 -38.41 46.05 -12.24
N VAL A 10 -39.64 45.56 -12.25
CA VAL A 10 -40.09 44.41 -11.45
C VAL A 10 -39.55 43.11 -12.05
N GLY A 11 -39.61 42.97 -13.38
CA GLY A 11 -39.06 41.81 -14.09
C GLY A 11 -37.54 41.66 -13.89
N VAL A 12 -36.79 42.76 -13.97
CA VAL A 12 -35.34 42.76 -13.74
C VAL A 12 -34.99 42.39 -12.29
N LYS A 13 -35.79 42.83 -11.30
CA LYS A 13 -35.60 42.44 -9.89
C LYS A 13 -35.86 40.96 -9.67
N ALA A 14 -36.93 40.40 -10.23
CA ALA A 14 -37.24 38.98 -10.14
C ALA A 14 -36.14 38.12 -10.77
N MET A 15 -35.70 38.47 -11.98
CA MET A 15 -34.62 37.78 -12.68
C MET A 15 -33.29 37.87 -11.91
N SER A 16 -33.01 39.01 -11.25
CA SER A 16 -31.81 39.16 -10.40
C SER A 16 -31.86 38.29 -9.13
N ALA A 17 -33.06 38.03 -8.59
CA ALA A 17 -33.23 37.16 -7.44
C ALA A 17 -32.99 35.69 -7.81
N GLU A 18 -33.48 35.25 -8.96
CA GLU A 18 -33.25 33.89 -9.47
C GLU A 18 -31.78 33.62 -9.78
N VAL A 19 -31.08 34.56 -10.43
CA VAL A 19 -29.64 34.43 -10.70
C VAL A 19 -28.82 34.34 -9.41
N ARG A 20 -29.20 35.09 -8.36
CA ARG A 20 -28.55 34.99 -7.04
C ARG A 20 -28.76 33.64 -6.40
N VAL A 21 -29.97 33.09 -6.47
CA VAL A 21 -30.31 31.76 -5.95
C VAL A 21 -29.49 30.68 -6.66
N LEU A 22 -29.40 30.72 -8.00
CA LEU A 22 -28.57 29.79 -8.77
C LEU A 22 -27.08 29.91 -8.44
N SER A 23 -26.55 31.13 -8.32
CA SER A 23 -25.17 31.37 -7.90
C SER A 23 -24.88 30.80 -6.51
N GLN A 24 -25.84 30.90 -5.58
CA GLN A 24 -25.72 30.32 -4.25
C GLN A 24 -25.70 28.79 -4.29
N TYR A 25 -26.54 28.15 -5.11
CA TYR A 25 -26.54 26.70 -5.27
C TYR A 25 -25.23 26.19 -5.87
N ILE A 26 -24.71 26.86 -6.90
CA ILE A 26 -23.43 26.50 -7.52
C ILE A 26 -22.28 26.67 -6.52
N SER A 27 -22.27 27.78 -5.76
CA SER A 27 -21.27 28.02 -4.71
C SER A 27 -21.33 26.97 -3.60
N ASN A 28 -22.53 26.61 -3.16
CA ASN A 28 -22.74 25.57 -2.15
C ASN A 28 -22.28 24.20 -2.65
N ALA A 29 -22.62 23.82 -3.88
CA ALA A 29 -22.20 22.57 -4.50
C ALA A 29 -20.67 22.49 -4.64
N LEU A 30 -20.02 23.59 -5.04
CA LEU A 30 -18.56 23.67 -5.13
C LEU A 30 -17.89 23.59 -3.76
N ALA A 31 -18.41 24.29 -2.75
CA ALA A 31 -17.90 24.23 -1.39
C ALA A 31 -18.02 22.82 -0.79
N LEU A 32 -19.12 22.11 -1.07
CA LEU A 32 -19.31 20.71 -0.68
C LEU A 32 -18.33 19.79 -1.43
N HIS A 33 -18.16 19.98 -2.74
CA HIS A 33 -17.19 19.24 -3.53
C HIS A 33 -15.75 19.43 -3.01
N ALA A 34 -15.34 20.66 -2.69
CA ALA A 34 -14.03 20.96 -2.12
C ALA A 34 -13.85 20.33 -0.73
N LYS A 35 -14.90 20.32 0.11
CA LYS A 35 -14.89 19.71 1.45
C LYS A 35 -14.83 18.18 1.39
N LEU A 36 -15.49 17.56 0.40
CA LEU A 36 -15.43 16.12 0.15
C LEU A 36 -14.09 15.71 -0.46
N LYS A 37 -13.56 16.47 -1.43
CA LYS A 37 -12.22 16.27 -2.01
C LYS A 37 -11.10 16.49 -0.99
N GLY A 38 -11.31 17.39 -0.03
CA GLY A 38 -10.40 17.62 1.10
C GLY A 38 -10.47 16.55 2.20
N LYS A 39 -11.57 15.79 2.29
CA LYS A 39 -11.75 14.68 3.24
C LYS A 39 -11.42 13.30 2.66
N ALA A 40 -11.40 13.16 1.34
CA ALA A 40 -10.86 11.99 0.66
C ALA A 40 -9.32 12.08 0.64
N GLY A 41 -8.66 11.58 1.70
CA GLY A 41 -7.24 11.25 1.62
C GLY A 41 -6.24 12.28 2.19
N ARG A 42 -6.62 13.07 3.19
CA ARG A 42 -5.64 13.64 4.12
C ARG A 42 -5.72 12.92 5.47
N GLY A 43 -5.52 11.60 5.42
CA GLY A 43 -4.91 10.93 6.56
C GLY A 43 -3.66 11.73 6.91
N ARG A 44 -3.52 12.12 8.19
CA ARG A 44 -2.37 12.86 8.71
C ARG A 44 -1.11 12.32 8.04
N ARG A 45 -0.51 13.12 7.14
CA ARG A 45 0.79 12.81 6.55
C ARG A 45 1.78 12.91 7.69
N LEU A 46 1.92 11.81 8.44
CA LEU A 46 3.02 11.61 9.35
C LEU A 46 4.26 11.79 8.48
N ARG A 47 4.96 12.90 8.72
CA ARG A 47 6.21 13.21 8.03
C ARG A 47 7.15 12.02 8.25
N ASN A 48 7.45 11.33 7.16
CA ASN A 48 8.75 10.75 6.83
C ASN A 48 9.38 9.71 7.77
N GLU A 49 8.79 8.53 7.91
CA GLU A 49 9.55 7.30 8.28
C GLU A 49 9.52 6.22 7.20
N PHE A 50 8.46 6.12 6.40
CA PHE A 50 8.31 5.09 5.37
C PHE A 50 7.95 5.68 4.00
N PRO A 51 8.41 5.07 2.89
CA PRO A 51 8.08 5.53 1.54
C PRO A 51 6.59 5.42 1.20
N ASP A 52 6.12 6.27 0.27
CA ASP A 52 4.73 6.29 -0.20
C ASP A 52 4.29 5.01 -0.94
N TRP A 53 5.23 4.27 -1.52
CA TRP A 53 4.96 3.00 -2.20
C TRP A 53 4.64 1.85 -1.22
N LEU A 54 4.91 2.04 0.07
CA LEU A 54 4.66 1.05 1.10
C LEU A 54 3.23 1.17 1.63
N THR A 55 2.48 0.07 1.71
CA THR A 55 1.09 0.08 2.20
C THR A 55 1.03 0.31 3.71
N ALA A 56 -0.15 0.64 4.25
CA ALA A 56 -0.32 0.80 5.70
C ALA A 56 -0.12 -0.51 6.47
N GLU A 57 -0.52 -1.63 5.88
CA GLU A 57 -0.34 -2.97 6.45
C GLU A 57 1.13 -3.34 6.50
N ASP A 58 1.85 -3.05 5.42
CA ASP A 58 3.29 -3.31 5.33
C ASP A 58 4.07 -2.51 6.37
N ARG A 59 3.71 -1.24 6.57
CA ARG A 59 4.31 -0.41 7.63
C ARG A 59 4.06 -1.00 9.01
N LYS A 60 2.84 -1.46 9.27
CA LYS A 60 2.50 -2.10 10.54
C LYS A 60 3.31 -3.38 10.76
N LEU A 61 3.52 -4.18 9.71
CA LEU A 61 4.35 -5.39 9.79
C LEU A 61 5.83 -5.05 10.05
N LEU A 62 6.38 -4.00 9.43
CA LEU A 62 7.78 -3.60 9.65
C LEU A 62 8.01 -2.99 11.04
N GLN A 63 6.97 -2.42 11.66
CA GLN A 63 7.02 -1.87 13.01
C GLN A 63 6.69 -2.92 14.09
N ALA A 64 6.14 -4.08 13.72
CA ALA A 64 5.77 -5.13 14.66
C ALA A 64 7.01 -5.81 15.25
N SER A 65 6.88 -6.30 16.49
CA SER A 65 7.92 -7.14 17.09
C SER A 65 8.06 -8.44 16.29
N PRO A 66 9.25 -9.01 16.12
CA PRO A 66 9.43 -10.31 15.46
C PRO A 66 8.57 -11.43 16.07
N GLU A 67 8.24 -11.34 17.36
CA GLU A 67 7.38 -12.28 18.07
C GLU A 67 5.90 -12.20 17.67
N ASP A 68 5.46 -11.02 17.21
CA ASP A 68 4.07 -10.78 16.80
C ASP A 68 3.81 -11.16 15.34
N ILE A 69 4.87 -11.42 14.57
CA ILE A 69 4.80 -11.75 13.16
C ILE A 69 4.71 -13.27 13.02
N ARG A 70 3.59 -13.75 12.49
CA ARG A 70 3.40 -15.17 12.19
C ARG A 70 4.04 -15.49 10.83
N PRO A 71 5.13 -16.28 10.76
CA PRO A 71 5.70 -16.67 9.49
C PRO A 71 4.89 -17.77 8.82
N ASP A 72 4.84 -17.74 7.50
CA ASP A 72 4.27 -18.81 6.68
C ASP A 72 5.24 -20.00 6.50
N ALA A 73 6.54 -19.70 6.50
CA ALA A 73 7.61 -20.69 6.37
C ALA A 73 8.79 -20.34 7.27
N VAL A 74 9.46 -21.34 7.82
CA VAL A 74 10.65 -21.18 8.67
C VAL A 74 11.83 -21.93 8.04
N VAL A 75 12.88 -21.21 7.70
CA VAL A 75 14.09 -21.75 7.08
C VAL A 75 15.19 -21.85 8.13
N ALA A 76 15.76 -23.05 8.29
CA ALA A 76 16.81 -23.31 9.25
C ALA A 76 17.87 -24.26 8.66
N ALA A 77 19.13 -23.80 8.61
CA ALA A 77 20.23 -24.61 8.09
C ALA A 77 20.52 -25.86 8.93
N ASP A 78 20.19 -25.82 10.23
CA ASP A 78 20.30 -26.93 11.17
C ASP A 78 19.14 -27.95 11.06
N GLY A 79 18.12 -27.67 10.24
CA GLY A 79 16.94 -28.50 10.09
C GLY A 79 15.88 -28.31 11.18
N SER A 80 16.01 -27.33 12.07
CA SER A 80 15.02 -27.01 13.10
C SER A 80 13.82 -26.17 12.60
N GLY A 81 13.71 -25.98 11.28
CA GLY A 81 12.67 -25.21 10.60
C GLY A 81 11.79 -26.09 9.71
N THR A 82 10.85 -25.47 8.99
CA THR A 82 10.03 -26.17 7.98
C THR A 82 10.83 -26.51 6.73
N HIS A 83 11.81 -25.69 6.37
CA HIS A 83 12.68 -25.89 5.20
C HIS A 83 14.15 -25.69 5.57
N ARG A 84 15.05 -26.26 4.75
CA ARG A 84 16.50 -26.08 4.91
C ARG A 84 17.06 -24.95 4.05
N THR A 85 16.39 -24.65 2.94
CA THR A 85 16.80 -23.62 1.98
C THR A 85 15.69 -22.60 1.78
N ILE A 86 16.07 -21.37 1.41
CA ILE A 86 15.13 -20.28 1.13
C ILE A 86 14.41 -20.55 -0.19
N THR A 87 15.11 -21.12 -1.16
CA THR A 87 14.54 -21.49 -2.47
C THR A 87 13.38 -22.47 -2.33
N GLU A 88 13.54 -23.53 -1.53
CA GLU A 88 12.47 -24.49 -1.24
C GLU A 88 11.26 -23.84 -0.53
N ALA A 89 11.51 -22.90 0.38
CA ALA A 89 10.45 -22.16 1.05
C ALA A 89 9.66 -21.26 0.09
N ILE A 90 10.32 -20.65 -0.89
CA ILE A 90 9.64 -19.83 -1.91
C ILE A 90 8.80 -20.72 -2.84
N GLU A 91 9.33 -21.87 -3.23
CA GLU A 91 8.61 -22.83 -4.07
C GLU A 91 7.39 -23.40 -3.34
N SER A 92 7.51 -23.75 -2.05
CA SER A 92 6.39 -24.26 -1.26
C SER A 92 5.26 -23.24 -1.12
N LEU A 93 5.60 -21.96 -0.99
CA LEU A 93 4.63 -20.86 -0.96
C LEU A 93 3.98 -20.60 -2.32
N SER A 94 4.71 -20.85 -3.42
CA SER A 94 4.20 -20.69 -4.80
C SER A 94 3.13 -21.73 -5.18
N LEU A 95 3.02 -22.82 -4.42
CA LEU A 95 2.02 -23.86 -4.58
C LEU A 95 0.73 -23.56 -3.82
N LYS A 96 0.73 -22.61 -2.89
CA LYS A 96 -0.52 -22.18 -2.25
C LYS A 96 -1.41 -21.52 -3.31
N PRO A 97 -2.71 -21.86 -3.36
CA PRO A 97 -3.66 -21.15 -4.20
C PRO A 97 -3.54 -19.66 -3.89
N ASP A 98 -3.29 -18.91 -4.94
CA ASP A 98 -3.32 -17.48 -4.94
C ASP A 98 -4.62 -17.00 -4.28
N ASP A 99 -4.57 -16.47 -3.05
CA ASP A 99 -5.59 -15.54 -2.54
C ASP A 99 -5.51 -14.19 -3.32
N SER A 100 -4.99 -14.21 -4.54
CA SER A 100 -4.51 -13.07 -5.33
C SER A 100 -5.59 -12.44 -6.21
N ASP A 101 -6.85 -12.49 -5.75
CA ASP A 101 -7.87 -11.54 -6.20
C ASP A 101 -7.65 -10.20 -5.48
N GLY A 102 -6.57 -9.51 -5.82
CA GLY A 102 -6.33 -8.10 -5.46
C GLY A 102 -6.14 -7.75 -3.98
N GLY A 103 -6.26 -8.71 -3.06
CA GLY A 103 -6.12 -8.53 -1.61
C GLY A 103 -5.23 -9.57 -0.91
N GLY A 104 -4.53 -10.41 -1.67
CA GLY A 104 -3.73 -11.53 -1.18
C GLY A 104 -2.59 -11.10 -0.26
N GLY A 105 -2.60 -11.65 0.96
CA GLY A 105 -1.66 -11.32 2.02
C GLY A 105 -0.19 -11.55 1.64
N ARG A 106 0.71 -10.82 2.30
CA ARG A 106 2.15 -10.98 2.18
C ARG A 106 2.59 -12.36 2.68
N SER A 107 3.45 -13.04 1.92
CA SER A 107 4.09 -14.28 2.37
C SER A 107 5.35 -13.96 3.18
N VAL A 108 5.38 -14.39 4.44
CA VAL A 108 6.50 -14.12 5.35
C VAL A 108 7.35 -15.36 5.55
N ILE A 109 8.61 -15.30 5.15
CA ILE A 109 9.61 -16.36 5.35
C ILE A 109 10.56 -15.94 6.45
N TYR A 110 10.60 -16.72 7.53
CA TYR A 110 11.55 -16.53 8.62
C TYR A 110 12.83 -17.32 8.38
N VAL A 111 13.98 -16.67 8.42
CA VAL A 111 15.30 -17.23 8.16
C VAL A 111 16.11 -17.19 9.44
N LYS A 112 16.26 -18.35 10.09
CA LYS A 112 17.06 -18.47 11.31
C LYS A 112 18.52 -18.09 11.08
N ALA A 113 19.25 -17.86 12.17
CA ALA A 113 20.68 -17.62 12.14
C ALA A 113 21.41 -18.76 11.44
N GLY A 114 22.27 -18.41 10.50
CA GLY A 114 22.92 -19.37 9.63
C GLY A 114 23.54 -18.70 8.40
N THR A 115 24.45 -19.42 7.77
CA THR A 115 25.02 -19.03 6.47
C THR A 115 24.38 -19.88 5.38
N TYR A 116 23.61 -19.23 4.50
CA TYR A 116 22.88 -19.86 3.41
C TYR A 116 23.62 -19.57 2.11
N ARG A 117 24.30 -20.58 1.54
CA ARG A 117 24.99 -20.48 0.25
C ARG A 117 24.05 -20.88 -0.88
N GLU A 118 23.18 -19.97 -1.29
CA GLU A 118 22.19 -20.22 -2.33
C GLU A 118 21.94 -18.99 -3.21
N TYR A 119 21.45 -19.25 -4.42
CA TYR A 119 21.02 -18.20 -5.35
C TYR A 119 19.51 -18.11 -5.36
N ILE A 120 18.98 -17.07 -4.71
CA ILE A 120 17.54 -16.88 -4.55
C ILE A 120 16.95 -16.41 -5.88
N LYS A 121 16.01 -17.18 -6.42
CA LYS A 121 15.19 -16.80 -7.58
C LYS A 121 13.72 -16.77 -7.17
N ILE A 122 13.13 -15.57 -7.14
CA ILE A 122 11.70 -15.40 -6.89
C ILE A 122 10.97 -15.51 -8.24
N PRO A 123 10.12 -16.52 -8.45
CA PRO A 123 9.36 -16.65 -9.69
C PRO A 123 8.36 -15.51 -9.82
N THR A 124 8.08 -15.06 -11.04
CA THR A 124 7.15 -13.94 -11.32
C THR A 124 5.72 -14.20 -10.89
N LYS A 125 5.35 -15.47 -10.75
CA LYS A 125 4.06 -15.91 -10.21
C LYS A 125 3.92 -15.52 -8.73
N GLN A 126 5.00 -15.60 -7.97
CA GLN A 126 5.00 -15.23 -6.55
C GLN A 126 5.16 -13.72 -6.41
N LYS A 127 4.19 -13.07 -5.78
CA LYS A 127 4.22 -11.64 -5.45
C LYS A 127 4.28 -11.46 -3.94
N ASN A 128 4.72 -10.30 -3.49
CA ASN A 128 4.66 -9.87 -2.07
C ASN A 128 5.39 -10.81 -1.07
N VAL A 129 6.59 -11.30 -1.40
CA VAL A 129 7.42 -12.09 -0.49
C VAL A 129 8.22 -11.18 0.44
N MET A 130 8.22 -11.50 1.74
CA MET A 130 9.07 -10.86 2.74
C MET A 130 10.00 -11.89 3.37
N LEU A 131 11.29 -11.57 3.41
CA LEU A 131 12.30 -12.32 4.14
C LEU A 131 12.59 -11.59 5.46
N MET A 132 12.43 -12.29 6.58
CA MET A 132 12.79 -11.82 7.91
C MET A 132 13.81 -12.79 8.50
N GLY A 133 14.83 -12.29 9.21
CA GLY A 133 15.78 -13.17 9.89
C GLY A 133 16.12 -12.71 11.30
N ASP A 134 16.87 -13.53 12.03
CA ASP A 134 17.26 -13.34 13.45
C ASP A 134 18.05 -12.04 13.72
N GLY A 135 18.51 -11.38 12.66
CA GLY A 135 19.16 -10.09 12.70
C GLY A 135 20.28 -9.96 11.69
N LYS A 136 20.70 -8.70 11.47
CA LYS A 136 21.85 -8.37 10.62
C LYS A 136 23.08 -9.13 11.11
N GLY A 137 23.71 -9.88 10.20
CA GLY A 137 24.94 -10.64 10.48
C GLY A 137 24.72 -12.00 11.15
N LYS A 138 23.49 -12.34 11.57
CA LYS A 138 23.14 -13.69 12.05
C LYS A 138 22.63 -14.56 10.90
N SER A 139 21.69 -14.03 10.13
CA SER A 139 21.18 -14.67 8.91
C SER A 139 21.92 -14.05 7.73
N VAL A 140 22.80 -14.84 7.09
CA VAL A 140 23.66 -14.37 5.99
C VAL A 140 23.42 -15.22 4.77
N ILE A 141 23.02 -14.59 3.68
CA ILE A 141 22.85 -15.21 2.37
C ILE A 141 24.10 -14.87 1.55
N VAL A 142 24.77 -15.88 1.00
CA VAL A 142 26.04 -15.74 0.28
C VAL A 142 25.91 -16.32 -1.11
N GLY A 143 26.37 -15.58 -2.12
CA GLY A 143 26.55 -16.03 -3.49
C GLY A 143 27.91 -15.59 -4.03
N SER A 144 28.46 -16.33 -4.99
CA SER A 144 29.79 -16.11 -5.58
C SER A 144 29.79 -15.98 -7.11
N ARG A 145 28.62 -15.76 -7.73
CA ARG A 145 28.50 -15.56 -9.18
C ARG A 145 29.22 -14.27 -9.59
N ASN A 146 30.11 -14.42 -10.56
CA ASN A 146 30.83 -13.33 -11.21
C ASN A 146 30.75 -13.52 -12.74
N SER A 147 31.12 -12.52 -13.53
CA SER A 147 30.99 -12.56 -15.00
C SER A 147 31.98 -13.53 -15.69
N GLU A 148 33.04 -13.98 -15.01
CA GLU A 148 34.04 -14.92 -15.56
C GLU A 148 33.68 -16.39 -15.29
N ASP A 149 32.98 -16.69 -14.20
CA ASP A 149 32.61 -18.06 -13.77
C ASP A 149 31.35 -18.62 -14.45
N GLY A 150 30.63 -17.84 -15.27
CA GLY A 150 29.50 -18.30 -16.09
C GLY A 150 28.31 -18.90 -15.32
#